data_AF-A0A7V4YPU8-F1
#
_entry.id   AF-A0A7V4YPU8-F1
#
_cell.length_a   1.000
_cell.length_b   1.000
_cell.length_c   1.000
_cell.angle_alpha   90.00
_cell.angle_beta   90.00
_cell.angle_gamma   90.00
#
_symmetry.space_group_name_H-M   'P 1'
#
loop_
_entity.id
_entity.type
_entity.pdbx_description
1 polymer ?
#
loop_
_entity_poly.entity_id
_entity_poly.type
_entity_poly.pdbx_seq_one_letter_code
_entity_poly.pdbx_strand_id
1 'polypeptide(L)'
;MQNLKFTKYLLIWFLSLSLSFFISTFLHECGHGFGSLIDGVRVSTGFNRVGDVGKFPSQPDFRSNHLISGKISSGGLLGPFTTWALAIIFTSLLLKRKKIDFLILFGSMSVANSFLRIVPIFFFFVSAIAGYFTLEDEVEWGLSRTEGLNFPMSFSDFKNIALSNPHIFLSNPYVYFWPLISLSICSICLFISYRKLYSISKNFLSHFLFKLVFALLPLASFPFIFSILNWLDNFIRINW
;
A
#
# COMPACT_ATOMS: atom_id res chain seq x y z
N MET A 1 8.66 -37.26 0.38
CA MET A 1 9.60 -36.23 -0.13
C MET A 1 8.93 -35.02 -0.80
N GLN A 2 7.82 -35.18 -1.53
CA GLN A 2 7.15 -34.06 -2.22
C GLN A 2 6.60 -32.99 -1.25
N ASN A 3 6.01 -33.40 -0.13
CA ASN A 3 5.52 -32.48 0.91
C ASN A 3 6.63 -31.61 1.51
N LEU A 4 7.81 -32.18 1.81
CA LEU A 4 8.94 -31.42 2.35
C LEU A 4 9.45 -30.35 1.38
N LYS A 5 9.50 -30.67 0.07
CA LYS A 5 9.88 -29.71 -0.98
C LYS A 5 8.85 -28.58 -1.10
N PHE A 6 7.56 -28.91 -0.98
CA PHE A 6 6.48 -27.93 -1.03
C PHE A 6 6.50 -26.99 0.20
N THR A 7 6.64 -27.53 1.41
CA THR A 7 6.74 -26.71 2.63
C THR A 7 7.94 -25.75 2.57
N LYS A 8 9.10 -26.22 2.09
CA LYS A 8 10.27 -25.36 1.88
C LYS A 8 9.98 -24.25 0.87
N TYR A 9 9.28 -24.57 -0.22
CA TYR A 9 8.88 -23.58 -1.22
C TYR A 9 7.93 -22.52 -0.64
N LEU A 10 6.92 -22.92 0.14
CA LEU A 10 6.03 -21.98 0.82
C LEU A 10 6.75 -21.10 1.83
N LEU A 11 7.69 -21.66 2.60
CA LEU A 11 8.49 -20.89 3.56
C LEU A 11 9.33 -19.83 2.84
N ILE A 12 10.01 -20.20 1.75
CA ILE A 12 10.77 -19.25 0.93
C ILE A 12 9.83 -18.16 0.38
N TRP A 13 8.67 -18.54 -0.13
CA TRP A 13 7.68 -17.59 -0.63
C TRP A 13 7.21 -16.62 0.46
N PHE A 14 6.89 -17.10 1.66
CA PHE A 14 6.50 -16.28 2.80
C PHE A 14 7.61 -15.31 3.21
N LEU A 15 8.86 -15.76 3.29
CA LEU A 15 10.00 -14.92 3.65
C LEU A 15 10.26 -13.85 2.58
N SER A 16 10.17 -14.23 1.30
CA SER A 16 10.32 -13.28 0.19
C SER A 16 9.19 -12.26 0.16
N LEU A 17 7.94 -12.65 0.38
CA LEU A 17 6.81 -11.72 0.54
C LEU A 17 7.04 -10.77 1.71
N SER A 18 7.48 -11.29 2.85
CA SER A 18 7.72 -10.50 4.06
C SER A 18 8.79 -9.43 3.83
N LEU A 19 9.91 -9.82 3.22
CA LEU A 19 10.96 -8.86 2.84
C LEU A 19 10.46 -7.87 1.78
N SER A 20 9.68 -8.31 0.80
CA SER A 20 9.12 -7.44 -0.23
C SER A 20 8.14 -6.41 0.34
N PHE A 21 7.26 -6.79 1.28
CA PHE A 21 6.39 -5.85 1.98
C PHE A 21 7.21 -4.83 2.75
N PHE A 22 8.21 -5.30 3.51
CA PHE A 22 9.08 -4.42 4.29
C PHE A 22 9.74 -3.34 3.42
N ILE A 23 10.41 -3.76 2.34
CA ILE A 23 11.10 -2.85 1.42
C ILE A 23 10.10 -1.92 0.72
N SER A 24 8.97 -2.46 0.26
CA SER A 24 8.02 -1.69 -0.54
C SER A 24 7.29 -0.64 0.29
N THR A 25 6.89 -0.94 1.52
CA THR A 25 6.31 0.05 2.44
C THR A 25 7.33 1.14 2.76
N PHE A 26 8.58 0.78 3.05
CA PHE A 26 9.63 1.77 3.31
C PHE A 26 9.85 2.70 2.10
N LEU A 27 9.94 2.15 0.89
CA LEU A 27 10.06 2.94 -0.34
C LEU A 27 8.84 3.82 -0.62
N HIS A 28 7.63 3.34 -0.32
CA HIS A 28 6.39 4.12 -0.40
C HIS A 28 6.46 5.37 0.48
N GLU A 29 6.84 5.19 1.75
CA GLU A 29 7.00 6.32 2.68
C GLU A 29 8.12 7.27 2.26
N CYS A 30 9.23 6.75 1.73
CA CYS A 30 10.29 7.59 1.16
C CYS A 30 9.79 8.38 -0.06
N GLY A 31 8.88 7.81 -0.86
CA GLY A 31 8.19 8.52 -1.93
C GLY A 31 7.42 9.73 -1.41
N HIS A 32 6.64 9.56 -0.33
CA HIS A 32 5.96 10.68 0.32
C HIS A 32 6.92 11.74 0.85
N GLY A 33 8.02 11.32 1.49
CA GLY A 33 9.05 12.23 1.99
C GLY A 33 9.72 13.04 0.89
N PHE A 34 10.17 12.37 -0.17
CA PHE A 34 10.77 13.01 -1.34
C PHE A 34 9.79 13.95 -2.06
N GLY A 35 8.51 13.57 -2.15
CA GLY A 35 7.47 14.42 -2.72
C GLY A 35 7.24 15.68 -1.89
N SER A 36 7.22 15.55 -0.57
CA SER A 36 7.06 16.68 0.34
C SER A 36 8.26 17.64 0.25
N LEU A 37 9.47 17.11 0.11
CA LEU A 37 10.68 17.90 -0.14
C LEU A 37 10.59 18.71 -1.44
N ILE A 38 10.05 18.13 -2.52
CA ILE A 38 9.81 18.85 -3.79
C ILE A 38 8.80 20.00 -3.58
N ASP A 39 7.76 19.76 -2.78
CA ASP A 39 6.76 20.78 -2.45
C ASP A 39 7.28 21.81 -1.43
N GLY A 40 8.53 21.69 -0.96
CA GLY A 40 9.13 22.57 0.05
C GLY A 40 8.57 22.37 1.46
N VAL A 41 7.83 21.29 1.70
CA VAL A 41 7.23 20.95 2.99
C VAL A 41 8.16 20.00 3.73
N ARG A 42 8.63 20.42 4.90
CA ARG A 42 9.42 19.55 5.76
C ARG A 42 8.52 18.50 6.40
N VAL A 43 8.91 17.25 6.29
CA VAL A 43 8.18 16.12 6.90
C VAL A 43 9.16 15.13 7.51
N SER A 44 8.69 14.36 8.48
CA SER A 44 9.42 13.18 8.91
C SER A 44 8.69 11.92 8.45
N THR A 45 9.42 11.02 7.82
CA THR A 45 8.94 9.68 7.48
C THR A 45 9.60 8.65 8.38
N GLY A 46 8.81 7.70 8.85
CA GLY A 46 9.29 6.44 9.40
C GLY A 46 9.40 5.36 8.32
N PHE A 47 9.24 4.12 8.74
CA PHE A 47 9.03 2.95 7.90
C PHE A 47 7.59 2.83 7.38
N ASN A 48 6.61 3.41 8.06
CA ASN A 48 5.19 3.24 7.72
C ASN A 48 4.33 4.50 7.91
N ARG A 49 4.92 5.63 8.35
CA ARG A 49 4.15 6.84 8.65
C ARG A 49 4.90 8.11 8.30
N VAL A 50 4.19 9.03 7.64
CA VAL A 50 4.55 10.45 7.52
C VAL A 50 3.87 11.30 8.58
N GLY A 51 4.55 12.33 9.10
CA GLY A 51 3.99 13.30 10.04
C GLY A 51 4.95 14.45 10.42
N ASP A 52 4.72 15.01 11.60
CA ASP A 52 5.37 16.22 12.12
C ASP A 52 6.89 16.07 12.28
N VAL A 53 7.61 17.11 11.86
CA VAL A 53 9.07 17.20 11.95
C VAL A 53 9.47 17.45 13.39
N GLY A 54 9.93 16.40 14.05
CA GLY A 54 10.39 16.49 15.43
C GLY A 54 9.70 15.50 16.34
N LYS A 55 8.59 14.91 15.89
CA LYS A 55 7.86 13.91 16.66
C LYS A 55 8.07 12.49 16.13
N PHE A 56 8.00 11.52 17.03
CA PHE A 56 7.90 10.10 16.67
C PHE A 56 6.44 9.73 16.40
N PRO A 57 6.16 8.72 15.56
CA PRO A 57 4.80 8.32 15.25
C PRO A 57 3.97 7.79 16.45
N SER A 58 4.62 7.44 17.56
CA SER A 58 3.98 7.09 18.84
C SER A 58 3.64 8.29 19.73
N GLN A 59 4.17 9.48 19.42
CA GLN A 59 3.92 10.67 20.21
C GLN A 59 2.54 11.26 19.89
N PRO A 60 1.85 11.84 20.89
CA PRO A 60 0.61 12.55 20.67
C PRO A 60 0.82 13.67 19.63
N ASP A 61 -0.22 13.96 18.86
CA ASP A 61 -0.22 15.04 17.87
C ASP A 61 0.81 14.89 16.74
N PHE A 62 1.31 13.67 16.49
CA PHE A 62 2.23 13.39 15.37
C PHE A 62 1.64 13.80 13.99
N ARG A 63 0.31 13.74 13.84
CA ARG A 63 -0.40 14.13 12.61
C ARG A 63 -1.43 15.24 12.82
N SER A 64 -1.56 15.82 14.01
CA SER A 64 -2.65 16.79 14.29
C SER A 64 -2.56 18.00 13.37
N ASN A 65 -1.35 18.50 13.14
CA ASN A 65 -1.07 19.65 12.29
C ASN A 65 -0.78 19.26 10.84
N HIS A 66 -0.88 17.97 10.50
CA HIS A 66 -0.72 17.53 9.12
C HIS A 66 -1.89 18.08 8.31
N LEU A 67 -1.57 18.77 7.22
CA LEU A 67 -2.56 19.41 6.37
C LEU A 67 -3.06 18.39 5.35
N ILE A 68 -4.38 18.17 5.35
CA ILE A 68 -5.06 17.49 4.25
C ILE A 68 -5.26 18.52 3.15
N SER A 69 -4.54 18.35 2.06
CA SER A 69 -4.55 19.25 0.91
C SER A 69 -5.83 19.10 0.09
N GLY A 70 -6.34 17.87 0.05
CA GLY A 70 -7.45 17.47 -0.81
C GLY A 70 -7.16 17.57 -2.31
N LYS A 71 -5.95 18.01 -2.70
CA LYS A 71 -5.44 18.07 -4.06
C LYS A 71 -4.24 17.14 -4.19
N ILE A 72 -3.91 16.82 -5.44
CA ILE A 72 -2.67 16.11 -5.77
C ILE A 72 -1.49 17.02 -5.42
N SER A 73 -0.82 16.74 -4.30
CA SER A 73 0.51 17.26 -3.96
C SER A 73 1.58 16.25 -4.39
N SER A 74 2.82 16.68 -4.60
CA SER A 74 3.91 15.75 -4.89
C SER A 74 4.10 14.79 -3.73
N GLY A 75 3.98 15.29 -2.48
CA GLY A 75 3.97 14.47 -1.26
C GLY A 75 2.89 13.40 -1.27
N GLY A 76 1.64 13.73 -1.58
CA GLY A 76 0.54 12.76 -1.64
C GLY A 76 0.62 11.81 -2.83
N LEU A 77 1.25 12.23 -3.94
CA LEU A 77 1.35 11.46 -5.19
C LEU A 77 2.45 10.40 -5.14
N LEU A 78 3.64 10.77 -4.69
CA LEU A 78 4.84 9.97 -4.93
C LEU A 78 4.90 8.66 -4.13
N GLY A 79 4.20 8.56 -3.00
CA GLY A 79 4.03 7.27 -2.30
C GLY A 79 3.30 6.25 -3.17
N PRO A 80 2.00 6.46 -3.49
CA PRO A 80 1.24 5.58 -4.38
C PRO A 80 1.90 5.37 -5.75
N PHE A 81 2.48 6.41 -6.34
CA PHE A 81 3.16 6.27 -7.63
C PHE A 81 4.38 5.35 -7.55
N THR A 82 5.13 5.37 -6.44
CA THR A 82 6.25 4.45 -6.20
C THR A 82 5.76 3.01 -6.17
N THR A 83 4.69 2.70 -5.43
CA THR A 83 4.15 1.34 -5.37
C THR A 83 3.57 0.88 -6.70
N TRP A 84 2.89 1.75 -7.45
CA TRP A 84 2.43 1.44 -8.82
C TRP A 84 3.59 1.12 -9.75
N ALA A 85 4.62 1.98 -9.76
CA ALA A 85 5.79 1.80 -10.61
C ALA A 85 6.50 0.47 -10.29
N LEU A 86 6.71 0.17 -9.01
CA LEU A 86 7.32 -1.08 -8.58
C LEU A 86 6.46 -2.29 -8.97
N ALA A 87 5.13 -2.23 -8.77
CA ALA A 87 4.22 -3.29 -9.22
C ALA A 87 4.36 -3.56 -10.73
N ILE A 88 4.35 -2.51 -11.55
CA ILE A 88 4.45 -2.62 -13.02
C ILE A 88 5.83 -3.16 -13.44
N ILE A 89 6.91 -2.60 -12.89
CA ILE A 89 8.29 -2.99 -13.21
C ILE A 89 8.51 -4.46 -12.86
N PHE A 90 8.17 -4.88 -11.65
CA PHE A 90 8.40 -6.25 -11.21
C PHE A 90 7.49 -7.26 -11.91
N THR A 91 6.25 -6.88 -12.25
CA THR A 91 5.38 -7.71 -13.11
C THR A 91 6.00 -7.90 -14.49
N SER A 92 6.51 -6.81 -15.09
CA SER A 92 7.16 -6.84 -16.40
C SER A 92 8.44 -7.68 -16.40
N LEU A 93 9.24 -7.58 -15.33
CA LEU A 93 10.43 -8.41 -15.14
C LEU A 93 10.07 -9.89 -14.96
N LEU A 94 9.05 -10.18 -14.14
CA LEU A 94 8.55 -11.53 -13.89
C LEU A 94 8.13 -12.23 -15.18
N LEU A 95 7.42 -11.53 -16.07
CA LEU A 95 6.97 -12.07 -17.36
C LEU A 95 8.13 -12.59 -18.22
N LYS A 96 9.29 -11.94 -18.15
CA LYS A 96 10.50 -12.30 -18.90
C LYS A 96 11.26 -13.50 -18.31
N ARG A 97 10.90 -13.98 -17.11
CA ARG A 97 11.64 -15.05 -16.42
C ARG A 97 11.04 -16.43 -16.65
N LYS A 98 11.93 -17.42 -16.59
CA LYS A 98 11.65 -18.87 -16.68
C LYS A 98 12.23 -19.67 -15.51
N LYS A 99 13.25 -19.14 -14.82
CA LYS A 99 13.93 -19.79 -13.69
C LYS A 99 13.22 -19.48 -12.37
N ILE A 100 13.06 -20.48 -11.50
CA ILE A 100 12.23 -20.39 -10.31
C ILE A 100 12.71 -19.35 -9.28
N ASP A 101 14.01 -19.20 -9.07
CA ASP A 101 14.54 -18.27 -8.07
C ASP A 101 14.17 -16.81 -8.39
N PHE A 102 14.30 -16.42 -9.66
CA PHE A 102 13.89 -15.10 -10.12
C PHE A 102 12.37 -14.92 -10.16
N LEU A 103 11.60 -16.01 -10.26
CA LEU A 103 10.14 -15.94 -10.15
C LEU A 103 9.70 -15.63 -8.74
N ILE A 104 10.33 -16.24 -7.73
CA ILE A 104 10.04 -15.93 -6.33
C ILE A 104 10.38 -14.47 -6.04
N LEU A 105 11.58 -14.01 -6.42
CA LEU A 105 12.03 -12.63 -6.15
C LEU A 105 11.13 -11.58 -6.82
N PHE A 106 10.93 -11.65 -8.13
CA PHE A 106 10.12 -10.64 -8.83
C PHE A 106 8.63 -10.83 -8.57
N GLY A 107 8.20 -12.08 -8.35
CA GLY A 107 6.82 -12.40 -7.97
C GLY A 107 6.46 -11.81 -6.62
N SER A 108 7.32 -11.96 -5.61
CA SER A 108 7.04 -11.43 -4.27
C SER A 108 7.01 -9.91 -4.29
N MET A 109 7.92 -9.25 -5.01
CA MET A 109 7.90 -7.80 -5.16
C MET A 109 6.65 -7.31 -5.89
N SER A 110 6.27 -7.92 -7.01
CA SER A 110 5.06 -7.54 -7.74
C SER A 110 3.79 -7.76 -6.90
N VAL A 111 3.67 -8.92 -6.25
CA VAL A 111 2.53 -9.26 -5.40
C VAL A 111 2.46 -8.30 -4.21
N ALA A 112 3.56 -8.06 -3.50
CA ALA A 112 3.59 -7.17 -2.35
C ALA A 112 3.18 -5.73 -2.71
N ASN A 113 3.74 -5.17 -3.79
CA ASN A 113 3.40 -3.80 -4.23
C ASN A 113 1.95 -3.68 -4.69
N SER A 114 1.41 -4.70 -5.38
CA SER A 114 -0.01 -4.70 -5.75
C SER A 114 -0.91 -4.81 -4.52
N PHE A 115 -0.53 -5.66 -3.57
CA PHE A 115 -1.31 -5.94 -2.36
C PHE A 115 -1.33 -4.76 -1.39
N LEU A 116 -0.22 -4.01 -1.28
CA LEU A 116 -0.10 -2.77 -0.50
C LEU A 116 -1.12 -1.69 -0.91
N ARG A 117 -1.68 -1.76 -2.12
CA ARG A 117 -2.72 -0.83 -2.59
C ARG A 117 -4.10 -1.45 -2.67
N ILE A 118 -4.20 -2.71 -3.11
CA ILE A 118 -5.50 -3.40 -3.14
C ILE A 118 -6.12 -3.45 -1.74
N VAL A 119 -5.35 -3.77 -0.70
CA VAL A 119 -5.94 -3.97 0.65
C VAL A 119 -6.51 -2.66 1.23
N PRO A 120 -5.76 -1.54 1.32
CA PRO A 120 -6.32 -0.31 1.89
C PRO A 120 -7.49 0.24 1.07
N ILE A 121 -7.40 0.18 -0.26
CA ILE A 121 -8.49 0.63 -1.14
C ILE A 121 -9.73 -0.26 -1.00
N PHE A 122 -9.55 -1.57 -0.88
CA PHE A 122 -10.66 -2.48 -0.63
C PHE A 122 -11.34 -2.16 0.71
N PHE A 123 -10.57 -1.89 1.76
CA PHE A 123 -11.12 -1.45 3.04
C PHE A 123 -11.86 -0.10 2.94
N PHE A 124 -11.37 0.83 2.12
CA PHE A 124 -12.09 2.07 1.83
C PHE A 124 -13.45 1.79 1.18
N PHE A 125 -13.52 0.95 0.13
CA PHE A 125 -14.80 0.62 -0.51
C PHE A 125 -15.77 -0.11 0.43
N VAL A 126 -15.28 -1.06 1.24
CA VAL A 126 -16.10 -1.76 2.24
C VAL A 126 -16.63 -0.78 3.28
N SER A 127 -15.79 0.14 3.76
CA SER A 127 -16.19 1.17 4.72
C SER A 127 -17.22 2.13 4.12
N ALA A 128 -17.02 2.55 2.88
CA ALA A 128 -17.94 3.42 2.15
C ALA A 128 -19.34 2.79 2.00
N ILE A 129 -19.42 1.49 1.68
CA ILE A 129 -20.69 0.74 1.62
C ILE A 129 -21.37 0.71 3.00
N ALA A 130 -20.59 0.61 4.08
CA ALA A 130 -21.08 0.66 5.45
C ALA A 130 -21.38 2.09 5.95
N GLY A 131 -21.22 3.12 5.11
CA GLY A 131 -21.48 4.51 5.45
C GLY A 131 -20.36 5.21 6.24
N TYR A 132 -19.18 4.59 6.33
CA TYR A 132 -18.01 5.15 7.01
C TYR A 132 -17.00 5.70 6.00
N PHE A 133 -16.45 6.87 6.29
CA PHE A 133 -15.38 7.45 5.49
C PHE A 133 -14.01 7.12 6.08
N THR A 134 -13.11 6.55 5.27
CA THR A 134 -11.70 6.31 5.61
C THR A 134 -10.79 7.04 4.64
N LEU A 135 -9.76 7.70 5.18
CA LEU A 135 -8.79 8.43 4.37
C LEU A 135 -7.66 7.50 3.92
N GLU A 136 -7.45 7.42 2.61
CA GLU A 136 -6.32 6.77 1.96
C GLU A 136 -5.66 7.77 1.00
N ASP A 137 -4.39 7.55 0.65
CA ASP A 137 -3.59 8.49 -0.15
C ASP A 137 -4.30 8.89 -1.46
N GLU A 138 -4.82 7.93 -2.22
CA GLU A 138 -5.53 8.18 -3.46
C GLU A 138 -6.90 8.84 -3.25
N VAL A 139 -7.55 8.56 -2.13
CA VAL A 139 -8.85 9.16 -1.79
C VAL A 139 -8.67 10.66 -1.54
N GLU A 140 -7.56 11.06 -0.91
CA GLU A 140 -7.26 12.47 -0.63
C GLU A 140 -7.31 13.33 -1.89
N TRP A 141 -6.83 12.82 -3.03
CA TRP A 141 -6.73 13.59 -4.28
C TRP A 141 -8.09 14.03 -4.85
N GLY A 142 -9.18 13.35 -4.45
CA GLY A 142 -10.54 13.70 -4.83
C GLY A 142 -11.24 14.68 -3.89
N LEU A 143 -10.69 14.92 -2.69
CA LEU A 143 -11.39 15.64 -1.62
C LEU A 143 -11.62 17.11 -1.93
N SER A 144 -10.72 17.79 -2.64
CA SER A 144 -10.85 19.21 -3.00
C SER A 144 -12.05 19.52 -3.91
N ARG A 145 -12.67 18.49 -4.48
CA ARG A 145 -13.90 18.61 -5.27
C ARG A 145 -15.17 18.42 -4.43
N THR A 146 -15.03 18.23 -3.12
CA THR A 146 -16.16 18.08 -2.20
C THR A 146 -16.74 19.45 -1.90
N GLU A 147 -18.00 19.65 -2.26
CA GLU A 147 -18.70 20.91 -2.04
C GLU A 147 -18.85 21.22 -0.54
N GLY A 148 -18.80 22.51 -0.18
CA GLY A 148 -19.00 22.96 1.20
C GLY A 148 -17.80 22.78 2.13
N LEU A 149 -16.66 22.30 1.63
CA LEU A 149 -15.42 22.17 2.41
C LEU A 149 -14.29 23.01 1.81
N ASN A 150 -13.55 23.69 2.69
CA ASN A 150 -12.37 24.46 2.32
C ASN A 150 -11.10 23.66 2.63
N PHE A 151 -10.32 23.38 1.59
CA PHE A 151 -9.00 22.77 1.72
C PHE A 151 -7.90 23.79 1.41
N PRO A 152 -6.71 23.72 2.04
CA PRO A 152 -6.28 22.68 3.00
C PRO A 152 -6.96 22.82 4.37
N MET A 153 -7.12 21.70 5.08
CA MET A 153 -7.62 21.67 6.46
C MET A 153 -6.76 20.79 7.35
N SER A 154 -6.79 21.02 8.66
CA SER A 154 -6.05 20.18 9.61
C SER A 154 -6.61 18.74 9.61
N PHE A 155 -5.74 17.75 9.83
CA PHE A 155 -6.18 16.37 9.94
C PHE A 155 -7.19 16.15 11.08
N SER A 156 -7.07 16.90 12.18
CA SER A 156 -8.05 16.86 13.29
C SER A 156 -9.44 17.34 12.85
N ASP A 157 -9.53 18.46 12.15
CA ASP A 157 -10.81 19.01 11.68
C ASP A 157 -11.42 18.06 10.64
N PHE A 158 -10.59 17.59 9.72
CA PHE A 158 -10.97 16.60 8.73
C PHE A 158 -11.58 15.35 9.38
N LYS A 159 -10.88 14.77 10.38
CA LYS A 159 -11.34 13.57 11.09
C LYS A 159 -12.69 13.80 11.79
N ASN A 160 -12.87 14.97 12.41
CA ASN A 160 -14.13 15.31 13.08
C ASN A 160 -15.30 15.41 12.08
N ILE A 161 -15.07 16.01 10.91
CA ILE A 161 -16.08 16.10 9.85
C ILE A 161 -16.37 14.72 9.25
N ALA A 162 -15.33 13.92 8.96
CA ALA A 162 -15.47 12.57 8.41
C ALA A 162 -16.23 11.62 9.33
N LEU A 163 -16.08 11.76 10.66
CA LEU A 163 -16.81 10.96 11.64
C LEU A 163 -18.25 11.43 11.83
N SER A 164 -18.49 12.74 11.81
CA SER A 164 -19.83 13.31 12.05
C SER A 164 -20.72 13.29 10.81
N ASN A 165 -20.16 13.52 9.62
CA ASN A 165 -20.87 13.69 8.36
C ASN A 165 -20.16 12.97 7.20
N PRO A 166 -19.97 11.64 7.26
CA PRO A 166 -19.24 10.89 6.22
C PRO A 166 -19.88 11.02 4.84
N HIS A 167 -21.20 11.21 4.79
CA HIS A 167 -21.97 11.32 3.56
C HIS A 167 -21.54 12.50 2.66
N ILE A 168 -21.02 13.60 3.23
CA ILE A 168 -20.50 14.75 2.47
C ILE A 168 -19.37 14.29 1.53
N PHE A 169 -18.51 13.40 2.01
CA PHE A 169 -17.41 12.86 1.22
C PHE A 169 -17.89 11.72 0.32
N LEU A 170 -18.69 10.80 0.87
CA LEU A 170 -19.12 9.59 0.14
C LEU A 170 -20.06 9.90 -1.04
N SER A 171 -20.76 11.04 -1.04
CA SER A 171 -21.58 11.47 -2.17
C SER A 171 -20.77 12.01 -3.35
N ASN A 172 -19.50 12.37 -3.13
CA ASN A 172 -18.67 12.97 -4.16
C ASN A 172 -18.01 11.90 -5.04
N PRO A 173 -18.33 11.79 -6.35
CA PRO A 173 -17.74 10.76 -7.22
C PRO A 173 -16.21 10.87 -7.37
N TYR A 174 -15.63 12.06 -7.18
CA TYR A 174 -14.20 12.29 -7.35
C TYR A 174 -13.34 11.56 -6.30
N VAL A 175 -13.89 11.27 -5.11
CA VAL A 175 -13.15 10.53 -4.06
C VAL A 175 -12.94 9.06 -4.42
N TYR A 176 -13.68 8.52 -5.40
CA TYR A 176 -13.57 7.14 -5.85
C TYR A 176 -12.70 6.98 -7.11
N PHE A 177 -12.52 8.04 -7.90
CA PHE A 177 -11.87 7.96 -9.19
C PHE A 177 -10.43 7.42 -9.11
N TRP A 178 -9.60 8.01 -8.25
CA TRP A 178 -8.20 7.62 -8.10
C TRP A 178 -8.02 6.26 -7.39
N PRO A 179 -8.80 5.94 -6.33
CA PRO A 179 -8.82 4.58 -5.79
C PRO A 179 -9.19 3.53 -6.84
N LEU A 180 -10.15 3.79 -7.74
CA LEU A 180 -10.50 2.86 -8.82
C LEU A 180 -9.35 2.65 -9.81
N ILE A 181 -8.61 3.71 -10.18
CA ILE A 181 -7.42 3.61 -11.03
C ILE A 181 -6.34 2.76 -10.36
N SER A 182 -6.04 3.05 -9.09
CA SER A 182 -5.05 2.32 -8.30
C SER A 182 -5.42 0.83 -8.18
N LEU A 183 -6.68 0.55 -7.83
CA LEU A 183 -7.21 -0.80 -7.75
C LEU A 183 -7.11 -1.54 -9.10
N SER A 184 -7.39 -0.85 -10.21
CA SER A 184 -7.31 -1.44 -11.55
C SER A 184 -5.87 -1.81 -11.93
N ILE A 185 -4.92 -0.89 -11.76
CA ILE A 185 -3.49 -1.12 -12.05
C ILE A 185 -2.96 -2.29 -11.23
N CYS A 186 -3.19 -2.26 -9.92
CA CYS A 186 -2.69 -3.27 -9.00
C CYS A 186 -3.38 -4.63 -9.23
N SER A 187 -4.69 -4.66 -9.53
CA SER A 187 -5.39 -5.91 -9.82
C SER A 187 -4.90 -6.57 -11.10
N ILE A 188 -4.63 -5.77 -12.15
CA ILE A 188 -4.04 -6.27 -13.41
C ILE A 188 -2.64 -6.85 -13.14
N CYS A 189 -1.79 -6.13 -12.42
CA CYS A 189 -0.44 -6.61 -12.06
C CYS A 189 -0.50 -7.90 -11.25
N LEU A 190 -1.35 -7.94 -10.22
CA LEU A 190 -1.53 -9.11 -9.36
C LEU A 190 -2.01 -10.33 -10.16
N PHE A 191 -3.01 -10.14 -11.02
CA PHE A 191 -3.54 -11.20 -11.88
C PHE A 191 -2.47 -11.77 -12.81
N ILE A 192 -1.74 -10.91 -13.51
CA ILE A 192 -0.66 -11.31 -14.42
C ILE A 192 0.42 -12.07 -13.65
N SER A 193 0.81 -11.58 -12.48
CA SER A 193 1.84 -12.20 -11.65
C SER A 193 1.45 -13.59 -11.17
N TYR A 194 0.26 -13.76 -10.62
CA TYR A 194 -0.21 -15.09 -10.22
C TYR A 194 -0.38 -16.03 -11.40
N ARG A 195 -0.90 -15.56 -12.54
CA ARG A 195 -0.99 -16.39 -13.75
C ARG A 195 0.38 -16.91 -14.17
N LYS A 196 1.40 -16.05 -14.16
CA LYS A 196 2.78 -16.42 -14.50
C LYS A 196 3.39 -17.38 -13.47
N LEU A 197 3.22 -17.09 -12.18
CA LEU A 197 3.70 -17.95 -11.08
C LEU A 197 3.08 -19.34 -11.16
N TYR A 198 1.76 -19.46 -11.35
CA TYR A 198 1.08 -20.75 -11.46
C TYR A 198 1.47 -21.54 -12.70
N SER A 199 1.72 -20.87 -13.82
CA SER A 199 2.13 -21.53 -15.06
C SER A 199 3.49 -22.22 -14.89
N ILE A 200 4.46 -21.56 -14.26
CA ILE A 200 5.82 -22.10 -14.14
C ILE A 200 6.00 -22.98 -12.91
N SER A 201 5.35 -22.65 -11.79
CA SER A 201 5.39 -23.45 -10.55
C SER A 201 4.39 -24.61 -10.56
N LYS A 202 3.88 -25.04 -11.72
CA LYS A 202 2.87 -26.11 -11.86
C LYS A 202 3.28 -27.41 -11.16
N ASN A 203 4.57 -27.72 -11.13
CA ASN A 203 5.10 -28.91 -10.46
C ASN A 203 4.95 -28.86 -8.93
N PHE A 204 4.95 -27.66 -8.34
CA PHE A 204 4.77 -27.43 -6.90
C PHE A 204 3.32 -27.11 -6.54
N LEU A 205 2.58 -26.50 -7.46
CA LEU A 205 1.22 -26.01 -7.28
C LEU A 205 0.22 -26.80 -8.12
N SER A 206 0.35 -28.13 -8.16
CA SER A 206 -0.55 -29.01 -8.91
C SER A 206 -1.93 -29.10 -8.28
N HIS A 207 -2.00 -29.18 -6.95
CA HIS A 207 -3.23 -29.27 -6.19
C HIS A 207 -3.85 -27.89 -5.94
N PHE A 208 -5.18 -27.83 -5.99
CA PHE A 208 -5.94 -26.61 -5.73
C PHE A 208 -5.65 -26.02 -4.34
N LEU A 209 -5.61 -26.85 -3.30
CA LEU A 209 -5.29 -26.42 -1.94
C LEU A 209 -3.90 -25.75 -1.87
N PHE A 210 -2.92 -26.26 -2.60
CA PHE A 210 -1.57 -25.68 -2.62
C PHE A 210 -1.54 -24.32 -3.32
N LYS A 211 -2.29 -24.17 -4.43
CA LYS A 211 -2.49 -22.86 -5.07
C LYS A 211 -3.15 -21.88 -4.12
N LEU A 212 -4.19 -22.31 -3.41
CA LEU A 212 -4.94 -21.47 -2.48
C LEU A 212 -4.06 -21.01 -1.32
N VAL A 213 -3.32 -21.92 -0.67
CA VAL A 213 -2.37 -21.55 0.39
C VAL A 213 -1.31 -20.57 -0.14
N PHE A 214 -0.74 -20.84 -1.31
CA PHE A 214 0.24 -19.94 -1.94
C PHE A 214 -0.33 -18.54 -2.24
N ALA A 215 -1.58 -18.47 -2.70
CA ALA A 215 -2.30 -17.24 -3.00
C ALA A 215 -2.65 -16.42 -1.75
N LEU A 216 -2.96 -17.10 -0.64
CA LEU A 216 -3.40 -16.46 0.60
C LEU A 216 -2.24 -16.07 1.52
N LEU A 217 -1.01 -16.56 1.28
CA LEU A 217 0.15 -16.20 2.10
C LEU A 217 0.43 -14.69 2.24
N PRO A 218 0.16 -13.81 1.25
CA PRO A 218 0.23 -12.37 1.46
C PRO A 218 -0.66 -11.87 2.59
N LEU A 219 -1.86 -12.44 2.79
CA LEU A 219 -2.76 -12.06 3.89
C LEU A 219 -2.17 -12.38 5.28
N ALA A 220 -1.29 -13.39 5.36
CA ALA A 220 -0.59 -13.72 6.61
C ALA A 220 0.70 -12.89 6.78
N SER A 221 1.44 -12.66 5.70
CA SER A 221 2.71 -11.93 5.70
C SER A 221 2.50 -10.43 5.96
N PHE A 222 1.45 -9.84 5.39
CA PHE A 222 1.14 -8.42 5.52
C PHE A 222 0.99 -7.94 6.98
N PRO A 223 0.10 -8.49 7.83
CA PRO A 223 -0.05 -8.04 9.21
C PRO A 223 1.20 -8.31 10.07
N PHE A 224 1.92 -9.40 9.79
CA PHE A 224 3.19 -9.70 10.46
C PHE A 224 4.23 -8.60 10.22
N ILE A 225 4.43 -8.22 8.96
CA ILE A 225 5.37 -7.15 8.60
C ILE A 225 4.91 -5.79 9.09
N PHE A 226 3.61 -5.47 8.97
CA PHE A 226 3.09 -4.20 9.43
C PHE A 226 3.32 -3.98 10.93
N SER A 227 3.24 -5.04 11.73
CA SER A 227 3.58 -5.01 13.16
C SER A 227 5.05 -4.64 13.41
N ILE A 228 5.97 -5.20 12.61
CA ILE A 228 7.40 -4.89 12.67
C ILE A 228 7.69 -3.46 12.24
N LEU A 229 7.07 -3.00 11.14
CA LEU A 229 7.25 -1.64 10.63
C LEU A 229 6.76 -0.59 11.64
N ASN A 230 5.58 -0.82 12.26
CA ASN A 230 5.06 0.05 13.31
C ASN A 230 5.96 0.08 14.55
N TRP A 231 6.66 -1.02 14.86
CA TRP A 231 7.65 -1.04 15.92
C TRP A 231 8.88 -0.20 15.54
N LEU A 232 9.42 -0.41 14.33
CA LEU A 232 10.59 0.31 13.80
C LEU A 232 10.38 1.82 13.63
N ASP A 233 9.16 2.26 13.34
CA ASP A 233 8.75 3.66 13.29
C ASP A 233 9.14 4.45 14.55
N ASN A 234 9.29 3.77 15.71
CA ASN A 234 9.67 4.40 16.96
C ASN A 234 11.19 4.60 17.12
N PHE A 235 11.99 3.96 16.28
CA PHE A 235 13.45 3.95 16.40
C PHE A 235 14.14 4.65 15.22
N ILE A 236 13.55 4.58 14.03
CA ILE A 236 14.15 5.10 12.81
C ILE A 236 13.24 6.17 12.22
N ARG A 237 13.85 7.34 11.96
CA ARG A 237 13.23 8.47 11.29
C ARG A 237 14.13 8.99 10.20
N ILE A 238 13.51 9.39 9.10
CA ILE A 238 14.13 10.14 8.01
C ILE A 238 13.43 11.50 8.00
N ASN A 239 14.22 12.57 8.08
CA ASN A 239 13.70 13.93 7.94
C ASN A 239 13.98 14.37 6.50
N TRP A 240 12.93 14.86 5.86
CA TRP A 240 12.95 15.39 4.49
C TRP A 240 12.76 16.90 4.53
#